data_AF-A0A0F8SY78-F1
#
_entry.id   AF-A0A0F8SY78-F1
#
_cell.length_a   1.000
_cell.length_b   1.000
_cell.length_c   1.000
_cell.angle_alpha   90.00
_cell.angle_beta   90.00
_cell.angle_gamma   90.00
#
_symmetry.space_group_name_H-M   'P 1'
#
loop_
_entity.id
_entity.type
_entity.pdbx_description
1 polymer ?
#
loop_
_entity_poly.entity_id
_entity_poly.type
_entity_poly.pdbx_seq_one_letter_code
_entity_poly.pdbx_strand_id
1 'polypeptide(L)'
;MGLRDFMDAVMGRSRLPKAKSDKLFAISTASITLESNMGLKPSGAAGICFKPIGATAYESARQEIEELLEYSSKETETEFRLEKDEFNFLWAIFKDPDFEDLVASIHLVSQTLEDRGFGEQILCAIYRFDSEPEAGTAGHEGKAGRKTGGGKAVYWIYNFKQGTYYPFIPLSSRQRDSPFEFRLRTAMEREMPVEKNVEKWYPLWGIPF
;
A
#
# COMPACT_ATOMS: atom_id res chain seq x y z
N MET A 1 34.25 -31.41 8.31
CA MET A 1 32.84 -30.99 8.18
C MET A 1 32.01 -31.93 9.04
N GLY A 2 31.54 -31.66 10.25
CA GLY A 2 31.56 -30.48 11.10
C GLY A 2 30.33 -30.58 11.99
N LEU A 3 30.49 -30.92 13.28
CA LEU A 3 29.42 -31.07 14.29
C LEU A 3 28.48 -29.85 14.46
N ARG A 4 28.72 -28.76 13.72
CA ARG A 4 27.92 -27.52 13.72
C ARG A 4 26.63 -27.65 12.88
N ASP A 5 26.62 -28.48 11.84
CA ASP A 5 25.44 -28.62 10.97
C ASP A 5 24.31 -29.46 11.61
N PHE A 6 24.63 -30.26 12.64
CA PHE A 6 23.65 -31.09 13.34
C PHE A 6 22.94 -30.36 14.49
N MET A 7 23.58 -29.31 15.05
CA MET A 7 22.97 -28.48 16.10
C MET A 7 21.99 -27.45 15.54
N ASP A 8 22.13 -27.06 14.27
CA ASP A 8 21.19 -26.16 13.58
C ASP A 8 19.88 -26.85 13.15
N ALA A 9 19.80 -28.19 13.21
CA ALA A 9 18.57 -28.93 12.93
C ALA A 9 17.66 -29.11 14.17
N VAL A 10 18.20 -28.90 15.38
CA VAL A 10 17.48 -29.13 16.66
C VAL A 10 16.93 -27.83 17.27
N MET A 11 17.51 -26.67 16.96
CA MET A 11 16.86 -25.39 17.22
C MET A 11 15.94 -25.07 16.06
N GLY A 12 14.64 -25.32 16.25
CA GLY A 12 13.53 -24.98 15.35
C GLY A 12 13.39 -23.49 15.06
N ARG A 13 14.45 -22.85 14.55
CA ARG A 13 14.34 -21.70 13.68
C ARG A 13 13.77 -22.24 12.39
N SER A 14 12.45 -22.27 12.34
CA SER A 14 11.70 -22.23 11.10
C SER A 14 12.45 -21.31 10.15
N ARG A 15 12.97 -21.87 9.06
CA ARG A 15 13.31 -21.05 7.90
C ARG A 15 12.00 -20.40 7.49
N LEU A 16 11.78 -19.18 7.98
CA LEU A 16 10.70 -18.30 7.55
C LEU A 16 10.62 -18.39 6.03
N PRO A 17 9.44 -18.65 5.44
CA PRO A 17 9.33 -18.70 4.00
C PRO A 17 9.69 -17.33 3.41
N LYS A 18 10.94 -17.18 2.93
CA LYS A 18 11.39 -16.07 2.08
C LYS A 18 10.68 -16.19 0.73
N ALA A 19 9.45 -15.66 0.59
CA ALA A 19 8.81 -15.62 -0.73
C ALA A 19 7.60 -14.67 -0.92
N LYS A 20 7.13 -13.92 0.08
CA LYS A 20 5.96 -13.03 -0.11
C LYS A 20 6.23 -11.53 0.14
N SER A 21 7.17 -11.19 1.02
CA SER A 21 7.50 -9.79 1.31
C SER A 21 8.19 -9.07 0.14
N ASP A 22 9.03 -9.77 -0.65
CA ASP A 22 9.73 -9.19 -1.83
C ASP A 22 8.78 -8.52 -2.83
N LYS A 23 7.52 -8.98 -2.91
CA LYS A 23 6.57 -8.43 -3.86
C LYS A 23 6.06 -7.06 -3.45
N LEU A 24 5.88 -6.80 -2.15
CA LEU A 24 5.45 -5.50 -1.63
C LEU A 24 6.51 -4.41 -1.92
N PHE A 25 7.79 -4.79 -1.91
CA PHE A 25 8.89 -3.87 -2.18
C PHE A 25 9.11 -3.58 -3.68
N ALA A 26 8.50 -4.36 -4.58
CA ALA A 26 8.64 -4.14 -6.01
C ALA A 26 8.20 -2.72 -6.43
N ILE A 27 7.26 -2.11 -5.69
CA ILE A 27 6.80 -0.75 -5.98
C ILE A 27 7.86 0.33 -5.73
N SER A 28 8.86 0.09 -4.87
CA SER A 28 9.96 1.05 -4.62
C SER A 28 10.81 1.28 -5.86
N THR A 29 11.09 0.23 -6.65
CA THR A 29 11.79 0.39 -7.94
C THR A 29 10.84 0.88 -9.02
N ALA A 30 9.61 0.38 -9.03
CA ALA A 30 8.59 0.77 -10.00
C ALA A 30 8.21 2.26 -9.89
N SER A 31 8.33 2.91 -8.73
CA SER A 31 8.05 4.33 -8.54
C SER A 31 8.95 5.21 -9.41
N ILE A 32 10.21 4.83 -9.59
CA ILE A 32 11.17 5.51 -10.47
C ILE A 32 10.68 5.46 -11.92
N THR A 33 10.21 4.29 -12.37
CA THR A 33 9.64 4.10 -13.71
C THR A 33 8.34 4.88 -13.90
N LEU A 34 7.48 4.94 -12.86
CA LEU A 34 6.25 5.74 -12.86
C LEU A 34 6.54 7.23 -12.97
N GLU A 35 7.54 7.73 -12.26
CA GLU A 35 7.91 9.14 -12.31
C GLU A 35 8.57 9.49 -13.66
N SER A 36 9.60 8.74 -14.06
CA SER A 36 10.41 9.04 -15.25
C SER A 36 9.67 8.82 -16.57
N ASN A 37 8.86 7.77 -16.69
CA ASN A 37 8.23 7.39 -17.95
C ASN A 37 6.75 7.77 -18.04
N MET A 38 6.07 7.95 -16.90
CA MET A 38 4.61 8.22 -16.85
C MET A 38 4.25 9.58 -16.24
N GLY A 39 5.23 10.35 -15.73
CA GLY A 39 4.96 11.65 -15.10
C GLY A 39 4.08 11.53 -13.85
N LEU A 40 4.15 10.39 -13.16
CA LEU A 40 3.41 10.12 -11.93
C LEU A 40 4.35 10.24 -10.73
N LYS A 41 4.14 11.25 -9.89
CA LYS A 41 4.97 11.48 -8.71
C LYS A 41 4.32 10.88 -7.48
N PRO A 42 5.08 10.23 -6.57
CA PRO A 42 4.57 9.86 -5.27
C PRO A 42 3.94 11.08 -4.58
N SER A 43 2.71 10.94 -4.08
CA SER A 43 2.04 12.06 -3.40
C SER A 43 2.51 12.23 -1.95
N GLY A 44 3.40 11.35 -1.48
CA GLY A 44 3.79 11.22 -0.09
C GLY A 44 2.68 10.68 0.82
N ALA A 45 1.72 9.93 0.28
CA ALA A 45 0.63 9.33 1.06
C ALA A 45 0.44 7.86 0.70
N ALA A 46 0.32 7.01 1.72
CA ALA A 46 0.06 5.59 1.56
C ALA A 46 -0.79 5.06 2.71
N GLY A 47 -1.35 3.87 2.56
CA GLY A 47 -2.10 3.25 3.65
C GLY A 47 -2.29 1.76 3.49
N ILE A 48 -2.53 1.08 4.60
CA ILE A 48 -2.84 -0.34 4.67
C ILE A 48 -4.21 -0.53 5.31
N CYS A 49 -5.04 -1.36 4.67
CA CYS A 49 -6.40 -1.65 5.08
C CYS A 49 -6.54 -3.10 5.53
N PHE A 50 -7.23 -3.31 6.63
CA PHE A 50 -7.46 -4.63 7.20
C PHE A 50 -8.84 -4.76 7.83
N LYS A 51 -9.34 -6.01 7.84
CA LYS A 51 -10.63 -6.37 8.42
C LYS A 51 -10.68 -6.05 9.90
N PRO A 52 -11.85 -5.66 10.44
CA PRO A 52 -12.03 -5.58 11.88
C PRO A 52 -11.75 -6.95 12.50
N ILE A 53 -10.84 -6.97 13.46
CA ILE A 53 -10.54 -8.13 14.29
C ILE A 53 -11.58 -8.13 15.45
N GLY A 54 -11.93 -9.29 15.99
CA GLY A 54 -12.88 -9.37 17.12
C GLY A 54 -12.46 -8.51 18.32
N ALA A 55 -13.46 -8.03 19.09
CA ALA A 55 -13.36 -6.89 20.01
C ALA A 55 -12.20 -6.90 21.03
N THR A 56 -11.72 -8.05 21.51
CA THR A 56 -10.60 -8.13 22.48
C THR A 56 -9.23 -8.34 21.85
N ALA A 57 -9.15 -9.14 20.79
CA ALA A 57 -7.89 -9.37 20.06
C ALA A 57 -7.48 -8.14 19.22
N TYR A 58 -8.46 -7.37 18.78
CA TYR A 58 -8.28 -6.14 18.00
C TYR A 58 -7.57 -5.03 18.77
N GLU A 59 -7.98 -4.76 20.01
CA GLU A 59 -7.39 -3.67 20.81
C GLU A 59 -5.91 -3.93 21.12
N SER A 60 -5.54 -5.19 21.43
CA SER A 60 -4.14 -5.55 21.65
C SER A 60 -3.29 -5.40 20.39
N ALA A 61 -3.77 -5.86 19.23
CA ALA A 61 -3.04 -5.74 17.97
C ALA A 61 -2.93 -4.27 17.52
N ARG A 62 -4.00 -3.48 17.73
CA ARG A 62 -4.01 -2.04 17.47
C ARG A 62 -2.96 -1.33 18.32
N GLN A 63 -2.96 -1.57 19.63
CA GLN A 63 -2.01 -0.93 20.54
C GLN A 63 -0.56 -1.25 20.17
N GLU A 64 -0.26 -2.49 19.80
CA GLU A 64 1.07 -2.87 19.35
C GLU A 64 1.48 -2.18 18.03
N ILE A 65 0.56 -2.09 17.06
CA ILE A 65 0.82 -1.35 15.82
C ILE A 65 1.09 0.12 16.15
N GLU A 66 0.30 0.73 17.04
CA GLU A 66 0.52 2.11 17.48
C GLU A 66 1.90 2.26 18.15
N GLU A 67 2.28 1.37 19.07
CA GLU A 67 3.58 1.40 19.75
C GLU A 67 4.76 1.24 18.78
N LEU A 68 4.66 0.33 17.81
CA LEU A 68 5.69 0.12 16.80
C LEU A 68 5.80 1.29 15.81
N LEU A 69 4.67 1.83 15.37
CA LEU A 69 4.65 3.00 14.50
C LEU A 69 5.17 4.24 15.23
N GLU A 70 4.82 4.46 16.49
CA GLU A 70 5.37 5.55 17.30
C GLU A 70 6.89 5.46 17.46
N TYR A 71 7.45 4.25 17.53
CA TYR A 71 8.88 4.05 17.54
C TYR A 71 9.49 4.39 16.16
N SER A 72 8.94 3.82 15.08
CA SER A 72 9.40 4.02 13.70
C SER A 72 9.35 5.49 13.27
N SER A 73 8.25 6.19 13.59
CA SER A 73 8.03 7.60 13.26
C SER A 73 9.02 8.55 13.91
N LYS A 74 9.67 8.15 15.02
CA LYS A 74 10.73 8.98 15.64
C LYS A 74 12.04 8.92 14.87
N GLU A 75 12.29 7.85 14.14
CA GLU A 75 13.51 7.67 13.34
C GLU A 75 13.37 8.24 11.93
N THR A 76 12.18 8.10 11.33
CA THR A 76 11.88 8.46 9.93
C THR A 76 11.14 9.79 9.76
N GLU A 77 10.63 10.37 10.85
CA GLU A 77 9.69 11.51 10.82
C GLU A 77 8.37 11.23 10.07
N THR A 78 8.07 9.97 9.74
CA THR A 78 6.82 9.56 9.08
C THR A 78 5.60 9.85 9.96
N GLU A 79 4.66 10.66 9.47
CA GLU A 79 3.37 10.87 10.13
C GLU A 79 2.48 9.63 9.91
N PHE A 80 1.83 9.13 10.97
CA PHE A 80 0.82 8.09 10.85
C PHE A 80 -0.47 8.43 11.59
N ARG A 81 -1.58 7.85 11.13
CA ARG A 81 -2.87 7.86 11.84
C ARG A 81 -3.66 6.59 11.59
N LEU A 82 -4.42 6.17 12.59
CA LEU A 82 -5.36 5.06 12.48
C LEU A 82 -6.79 5.58 12.37
N GLU A 83 -7.53 5.16 11.34
CA GLU A 83 -8.91 5.60 11.09
C GLU A 83 -9.80 4.42 10.66
N LYS A 84 -11.05 4.39 11.13
CA LYS A 84 -12.05 3.42 10.66
C LYS A 84 -12.88 4.02 9.55
N ASP A 85 -13.14 3.26 8.49
CA ASP A 85 -14.05 3.69 7.43
C ASP A 85 -15.53 3.42 7.75
N GLU A 86 -16.42 3.79 6.82
CA GLU A 86 -17.87 3.60 6.92
C GLU A 86 -18.29 2.12 7.07
N PHE A 87 -17.41 1.18 6.73
CA PHE A 87 -17.63 -0.26 6.82
C PHE A 87 -16.93 -0.90 8.02
N ASN A 88 -16.36 -0.09 8.93
CA ASN A 88 -15.54 -0.51 10.07
C ASN A 88 -14.23 -1.24 9.71
N PHE A 89 -13.72 -1.08 8.48
CA PHE A 89 -12.34 -1.47 8.20
C PHE A 89 -11.38 -0.48 8.83
N LEU A 90 -10.29 -0.99 9.39
CA LEU A 90 -9.25 -0.15 9.97
C LEU A 90 -8.21 0.17 8.89
N TRP A 91 -7.85 1.44 8.83
CA TRP A 91 -6.81 1.98 7.98
C TRP A 91 -5.68 2.50 8.85
N ALA A 92 -4.46 2.04 8.58
CA ALA A 92 -3.27 2.77 8.97
C ALA A 92 -2.81 3.61 7.78
N ILE A 93 -2.78 4.92 7.96
CA ILE A 93 -2.49 5.91 6.91
C ILE A 93 -1.18 6.57 7.26
N PHE A 94 -0.28 6.65 6.29
CA PHE A 94 1.06 7.21 6.40
C PHE A 94 1.21 8.42 5.50
N LYS A 95 1.99 9.38 5.97
CA LYS A 95 2.38 10.55 5.19
C LYS A 95 3.86 10.84 5.41
N ASP A 96 4.59 10.80 4.31
CA ASP A 96 6.04 10.96 4.27
C ASP A 96 6.46 11.43 2.86
N PRO A 97 7.31 12.44 2.70
CA PRO A 97 7.88 12.79 1.39
C PRO A 97 8.76 11.68 0.80
N ASP A 98 9.38 10.83 1.62
CA ASP A 98 10.17 9.69 1.17
C ASP A 98 9.26 8.48 0.90
N PHE A 99 9.30 8.01 -0.35
CA PHE A 99 8.49 6.87 -0.77
C PHE A 99 8.96 5.56 -0.15
N GLU A 100 10.26 5.39 0.11
CA GLU A 100 10.80 4.18 0.72
C GLU A 100 10.31 4.02 2.16
N ASP A 101 10.22 5.12 2.91
CA ASP A 101 9.70 5.12 4.28
C ASP A 101 8.22 4.77 4.34
N LEU A 102 7.41 5.18 3.35
CA LEU A 102 6.02 4.74 3.21
C LEU A 102 5.92 3.23 2.99
N VAL A 103 6.77 2.68 2.10
CA VAL A 103 6.79 1.24 1.80
C VAL A 103 7.25 0.45 3.02
N ALA A 104 8.29 0.91 3.72
CA ALA A 104 8.80 0.30 4.93
C ALA A 104 7.77 0.33 6.07
N SER A 105 7.07 1.44 6.27
CA SER A 105 6.02 1.58 7.29
C SER A 105 4.85 0.61 7.04
N ILE A 106 4.39 0.50 5.80
CA ILE A 106 3.37 -0.49 5.42
C ILE A 106 3.88 -1.91 5.65
N HIS A 107 5.15 -2.18 5.30
CA HIS A 107 5.74 -3.49 5.52
C HIS A 107 5.77 -3.84 7.01
N LEU A 108 6.21 -2.92 7.87
CA LEU A 108 6.26 -3.10 9.31
C LEU A 108 4.89 -3.48 9.89
N VAL A 109 3.84 -2.74 9.53
CA VAL A 109 2.47 -3.06 9.98
C VAL A 109 2.02 -4.42 9.46
N SER A 110 2.27 -4.70 8.17
CA SER A 110 1.87 -5.98 7.59
C SER A 110 2.55 -7.16 8.26
N GLN A 111 3.86 -7.07 8.52
CA GLN A 111 4.63 -8.12 9.16
C GLN A 111 4.20 -8.32 10.61
N THR A 112 3.95 -7.24 11.35
CA THR A 112 3.43 -7.32 12.72
C THR A 112 2.11 -8.06 12.78
N LEU A 113 1.17 -7.73 11.88
CA LEU A 113 -0.11 -8.43 11.79
C LEU A 113 0.05 -9.90 11.40
N GLU A 114 0.96 -10.21 10.47
CA GLU A 114 1.27 -11.60 10.07
C GLU A 114 1.87 -12.41 11.23
N ASP A 115 2.85 -11.87 11.95
CA ASP A 115 3.52 -12.52 13.09
C ASP A 115 2.56 -12.82 14.24
N ARG A 116 1.51 -11.99 14.39
CA ARG A 116 0.42 -12.18 15.36
C ARG A 116 -0.71 -13.10 14.87
N GLY A 117 -0.59 -13.67 13.67
CA GLY A 117 -1.58 -14.57 13.08
C GLY A 117 -2.80 -13.87 12.46
N PHE A 118 -2.73 -12.56 12.25
CA PHE A 118 -3.78 -11.74 11.62
C PHE A 118 -3.50 -11.43 10.14
N GLY A 119 -2.52 -12.09 9.50
CA GLY A 119 -2.20 -11.88 8.09
C GLY A 119 -3.39 -12.04 7.13
N GLU A 120 -4.32 -12.95 7.40
CA GLU A 120 -5.53 -13.15 6.58
C GLU A 120 -6.51 -11.96 6.62
N GLN A 121 -6.35 -11.08 7.62
CA GLN A 121 -7.21 -9.93 7.83
C GLN A 121 -6.70 -8.72 7.04
N ILE A 122 -5.44 -8.76 6.60
CA ILE A 122 -4.87 -7.73 5.74
C ILE A 122 -5.51 -7.83 4.36
N LEU A 123 -6.13 -6.74 3.91
CA LEU A 123 -6.82 -6.68 2.63
C LEU A 123 -5.89 -6.16 1.54
N CYS A 124 -5.41 -4.94 1.72
CA CYS A 124 -4.59 -4.27 0.72
C CYS A 124 -3.68 -3.19 1.32
N ALA A 125 -2.62 -2.88 0.60
CA ALA A 125 -1.83 -1.66 0.75
C ALA A 125 -2.06 -0.77 -0.47
N ILE A 126 -2.05 0.54 -0.27
CA ILE A 126 -2.37 1.54 -1.29
C ILE A 126 -1.30 2.62 -1.26
N TYR A 127 -0.76 2.94 -2.44
CA TYR A 127 0.21 3.99 -2.64
C TYR A 127 -0.38 5.03 -3.59
N ARG A 128 -0.42 6.30 -3.18
CA ARG A 128 -0.96 7.38 -4.00
C ARG A 128 0.15 8.06 -4.78
N PHE A 129 -0.13 8.25 -6.07
CA PHE A 129 0.66 9.04 -6.99
C PHE A 129 -0.24 10.13 -7.59
N ASP A 130 0.33 11.29 -7.85
CA ASP A 130 -0.37 12.37 -8.54
C ASP A 130 0.26 12.55 -9.93
N SER A 131 -0.57 12.67 -10.96
CA SER A 131 -0.08 13.03 -12.29
C SER A 131 0.36 14.48 -12.31
N GLU A 132 1.34 14.81 -13.17
CA GLU A 132 1.60 16.21 -13.45
C GLU A 132 0.33 16.90 -13.99
N PRO A 133 0.08 18.17 -13.63
CA PRO A 133 -1.01 18.94 -14.21
C PRO A 133 -0.81 19.04 -15.72
N GLU A 134 -1.77 18.56 -16.50
CA GLU A 134 -1.75 18.80 -17.94
C GLU A 134 -1.84 20.32 -18.18
N ALA A 135 -0.84 20.90 -18.83
CA ALA A 135 -0.81 22.30 -19.22
C ALA A 135 -1.91 22.55 -20.28
N GLY A 136 -3.16 22.75 -19.85
CA GLY A 136 -4.26 23.08 -20.76
C GLY A 136 -5.68 22.74 -20.31
N THR A 137 -5.89 21.91 -19.27
CA THR A 137 -7.25 21.54 -18.83
C THR A 137 -7.61 22.16 -17.49
N ALA A 138 -7.65 23.50 -17.43
CA ALA A 138 -8.39 24.21 -16.39
C ALA A 138 -9.89 24.08 -16.71
N GLY A 139 -10.52 22.98 -16.29
CA GLY A 139 -11.93 22.72 -16.60
C GLY A 139 -12.59 21.79 -15.59
N HIS A 140 -13.54 22.37 -14.85
CA HIS A 140 -14.54 21.74 -13.98
C HIS A 140 -14.08 21.28 -12.58
N GLU A 141 -13.87 22.28 -11.72
CA GLU A 141 -13.90 22.13 -10.26
C GLU A 141 -15.30 21.69 -9.79
N GLY A 142 -15.44 20.40 -9.47
CA GLY A 142 -16.56 19.88 -8.67
C GLY A 142 -16.16 19.82 -7.19
N LYS A 143 -16.83 20.62 -6.34
CA LYS A 143 -16.59 20.69 -4.89
C LYS A 143 -16.83 19.34 -4.19
N ALA A 144 -15.78 18.77 -3.59
CA ALA A 144 -15.70 18.30 -2.19
C ALA A 144 -14.48 17.38 -2.00
N GLY A 145 -13.46 17.85 -1.30
CA GLY A 145 -12.27 17.07 -0.94
C GLY A 145 -10.96 17.80 -1.29
N ARG A 146 -10.27 18.30 -0.24
CA ARG A 146 -8.87 18.76 -0.17
C ARG A 146 -8.17 19.11 -1.50
N LYS A 147 -7.93 20.41 -1.74
CA LYS A 147 -7.06 20.94 -2.80
C LYS A 147 -5.70 20.21 -2.80
N THR A 148 -5.51 19.28 -3.73
CA THR A 148 -4.21 18.82 -4.22
C THR A 148 -4.08 19.37 -5.64
N GLY A 149 -2.98 20.06 -5.93
CA GLY A 149 -2.83 20.87 -7.14
C GLY A 149 -2.87 20.04 -8.43
N GLY A 150 -3.87 20.30 -9.27
CA GLY A 150 -3.84 20.16 -10.74
C GLY A 150 -3.72 18.76 -11.39
N GLY A 151 -3.39 17.70 -10.66
CA GLY A 151 -3.18 16.35 -11.20
C GLY A 151 -4.34 15.35 -10.97
N LYS A 152 -4.38 14.27 -11.76
CA LYS A 152 -5.23 13.11 -11.48
C LYS A 152 -4.59 12.24 -10.40
N ALA A 153 -5.35 11.83 -9.39
CA ALA A 153 -4.90 10.87 -8.39
C ALA A 153 -4.88 9.45 -8.99
N VAL A 154 -3.74 8.77 -8.84
CA VAL A 154 -3.51 7.39 -9.27
C VAL A 154 -3.15 6.57 -8.06
N TYR A 155 -3.91 5.51 -7.81
CA TYR A 155 -3.67 4.61 -6.69
C TYR A 155 -3.11 3.28 -7.19
N TRP A 156 -1.98 2.86 -6.64
CA TRP A 156 -1.47 1.51 -6.82
C TRP A 156 -1.84 0.67 -5.61
N ILE A 157 -2.66 -0.35 -5.84
CA ILE A 157 -3.24 -1.19 -4.79
C ILE A 157 -2.56 -2.55 -4.83
N TYR A 158 -1.83 -2.88 -3.77
CA TYR A 158 -1.32 -4.23 -3.52
C TYR A 158 -2.37 -5.07 -2.81
N ASN A 159 -2.79 -6.18 -3.42
CA ASN A 159 -3.68 -7.12 -2.74
C ASN A 159 -2.87 -8.23 -2.06
N PHE A 160 -3.00 -8.35 -0.73
CA PHE A 160 -2.23 -9.34 0.03
C PHE A 160 -2.64 -10.79 -0.26
N LYS A 161 -3.90 -11.04 -0.63
CA LYS A 161 -4.39 -12.39 -0.98
C LYS A 161 -3.79 -12.88 -2.30
N GLN A 162 -3.63 -12.00 -3.29
CA GLN A 162 -3.04 -12.39 -4.58
C GLN A 162 -1.52 -12.14 -4.65
N GLY A 163 -0.99 -11.25 -3.83
CA GLY A 163 0.41 -10.82 -3.88
C GLY A 163 0.74 -10.10 -5.19
N THR A 164 -0.17 -9.24 -5.64
CA THR A 164 -0.07 -8.51 -6.92
C THR A 164 -0.66 -7.10 -6.80
N TYR A 165 -0.18 -6.19 -7.63
CA TYR A 165 -0.65 -4.82 -7.76
C TYR A 165 -1.73 -4.66 -8.83
N TYR A 166 -2.59 -3.68 -8.66
CA TYR A 166 -3.38 -3.13 -9.76
C TYR A 166 -3.55 -1.62 -9.61
N PRO A 167 -3.62 -0.88 -10.72
CA PRO A 167 -3.91 0.54 -10.70
C PRO A 167 -5.41 0.79 -10.52
N PHE A 168 -5.75 1.85 -9.81
CA PHE A 168 -7.10 2.36 -9.66
C PHE A 168 -7.10 3.89 -9.77
N ILE A 169 -7.89 4.41 -10.70
CA ILE A 169 -7.91 5.85 -11.02
C ILE A 169 -9.35 6.34 -10.93
N PRO A 170 -9.77 6.88 -9.77
CA PRO A 170 -11.12 7.35 -9.60
C PRO A 170 -11.36 8.63 -10.41
N LEU A 171 -12.51 8.67 -11.08
CA LEU A 171 -13.08 9.84 -11.75
C LEU A 171 -14.24 10.39 -10.92
N SER A 172 -14.66 11.63 -11.22
CA SER A 172 -15.90 12.17 -10.68
C SER A 172 -17.07 11.24 -11.05
N SER A 173 -18.04 11.06 -10.14
CA SER A 173 -19.21 10.16 -10.27
C SER A 173 -19.02 8.66 -10.00
N ARG A 174 -18.03 8.24 -9.19
CA ARG A 174 -17.75 6.81 -8.91
C ARG A 174 -17.51 6.00 -10.20
N GLN A 175 -16.86 6.64 -11.16
CA GLN A 175 -16.36 6.02 -12.38
C GLN A 175 -14.84 5.88 -12.28
N ARG A 176 -14.25 4.98 -13.07
CA ARG A 176 -12.80 4.76 -13.11
C ARG A 176 -12.25 5.01 -14.50
N ASP A 177 -11.03 5.53 -14.59
CA ASP A 177 -10.33 5.77 -15.85
C ASP A 177 -9.70 4.46 -16.38
N SER A 178 -10.54 3.52 -16.80
CA SER A 178 -10.08 2.21 -17.28
C SER A 178 -9.04 2.29 -18.41
N PRO A 179 -9.17 3.17 -19.43
CA PRO A 179 -8.13 3.31 -20.44
C PRO A 179 -6.76 3.64 -19.85
N PHE A 180 -6.70 4.56 -18.88
CA PHE A 180 -5.43 4.91 -18.24
C PHE A 180 -4.91 3.78 -17.34
N GLU A 181 -5.78 3.10 -16.59
CA GLU A 181 -5.41 1.94 -15.79
C GLU A 181 -4.80 0.81 -16.64
N PHE A 182 -5.34 0.54 -17.83
CA PHE A 182 -4.76 -0.44 -18.76
C PHE A 182 -3.39 -0.01 -19.29
N ARG A 183 -3.21 1.28 -19.60
CA ARG A 183 -1.91 1.82 -20.00
C ARG A 183 -0.86 1.63 -18.92
N LEU A 184 -1.21 1.91 -17.66
CA LEU A 184 -0.32 1.71 -16.51
C LEU A 184 0.03 0.25 -16.31
N ARG A 185 -0.95 -0.64 -16.41
CA ARG A 185 -0.69 -2.09 -16.34
C ARG A 185 0.36 -2.51 -17.37
N THR A 186 0.16 -2.17 -18.65
CA THR A 186 1.09 -2.62 -19.71
C THR A 186 2.52 -2.12 -19.47
N ALA A 187 2.69 -0.90 -18.98
CA ALA A 187 4.01 -0.35 -18.71
C ALA A 187 4.68 -0.98 -17.48
N MET A 188 3.90 -1.34 -16.45
CA MET A 188 4.43 -1.81 -15.18
C MET A 188 4.53 -3.33 -15.04
N GLU A 189 3.97 -4.10 -15.99
CA GLU A 189 3.99 -5.58 -15.97
C GLU A 189 5.40 -6.19 -15.89
N ARG A 190 6.45 -5.46 -16.32
CA ARG A 190 7.86 -5.89 -16.23
C ARG A 190 8.58 -5.40 -14.98
N GLU A 191 8.02 -4.39 -14.32
CA GLU A 191 8.65 -3.69 -13.20
C GLU A 191 8.19 -4.27 -11.86
N MET A 192 6.92 -4.69 -11.78
CA MET A 192 6.33 -5.23 -10.56
C MET A 192 5.22 -6.25 -10.87
N PRO A 193 4.80 -7.10 -9.91
CA PRO A 193 3.80 -8.12 -10.17
C PRO A 193 2.40 -7.49 -10.31
N VAL A 194 1.98 -7.19 -11.53
CA VAL A 194 0.65 -6.64 -11.83
C VAL A 194 -0.39 -7.76 -12.03
N GLU A 195 -1.58 -7.62 -11.44
CA GLU A 195 -2.68 -8.57 -11.56
C GLU A 195 -3.26 -8.55 -12.99
N LYS A 196 -3.29 -9.73 -13.61
CA LYS A 196 -3.71 -9.92 -14.99
C LYS A 196 -5.23 -10.03 -15.13
N ASN A 197 -5.90 -10.58 -14.12
CA ASN A 197 -7.36 -10.68 -14.10
C ASN A 197 -7.99 -9.38 -13.59
N VAL A 198 -8.59 -8.63 -14.51
CA VAL A 198 -9.26 -7.35 -14.25
C VAL A 198 -10.47 -7.50 -13.31
N GLU A 199 -11.10 -8.68 -13.24
CA GLU A 199 -12.22 -8.93 -12.31
C GLU A 199 -11.80 -8.84 -10.84
N LYS A 200 -10.50 -8.97 -10.56
CA LYS A 200 -9.93 -8.81 -9.22
C LYS A 200 -9.48 -7.38 -8.94
N TRP A 201 -9.66 -6.46 -9.88
CA TRP A 201 -9.37 -5.04 -9.67
C TRP A 201 -10.56 -4.39 -8.99
N TYR A 202 -10.66 -4.63 -7.68
CA TYR A 202 -11.76 -4.12 -6.87
C TYR A 202 -11.70 -2.59 -6.83
N PRO A 203 -12.79 -1.88 -7.19
CA PRO A 203 -12.83 -0.43 -7.08
C PRO A 203 -12.91 -0.03 -5.60
N LEU A 204 -11.88 0.66 -5.11
CA LEU A 204 -11.81 1.14 -3.74
C LEU A 204 -12.24 2.61 -3.68
N TRP A 205 -13.53 2.83 -3.47
CA TRP A 205 -14.08 4.16 -3.26
C TRP A 205 -13.87 4.62 -1.81
N GLY A 206 -13.58 5.90 -1.61
CA GLY A 206 -13.43 6.47 -0.26
C GLY A 206 -12.06 6.21 0.39
N ILE A 207 -11.00 6.08 -0.42
CA ILE A 207 -9.62 6.04 0.11
C ILE A 207 -9.39 7.31 0.95
N PRO A 208 -8.96 7.19 2.23
CA PRO A 208 -8.97 8.30 3.18
C PRO A 208 -7.82 9.31 3.02
N PHE A 209 -7.12 9.32 1.87
CA PHE A 209 -5.97 10.18 1.58
C PHE A 209 -5.79 10.50 0.09
#